data_AF-A0A4U2ZUP5-F1
#
_entry.id   AF-A0A4U2ZUP5-F1
#
_cell.length_a   1.000
_cell.length_b   1.000
_cell.length_c   1.000
_cell.angle_alpha   90.00
_cell.angle_beta   90.00
_cell.angle_gamma   90.00
#
_symmetry.space_group_name_H-M   'P 1'
#
loop_
_entity.id
_entity.type
_entity.pdbx_description
1 polymer ?
#
loop_
_entity_poly.entity_id
_entity_poly.type
_entity_poly.pdbx_seq_one_letter_code
_entity_poly.pdbx_strand_id
1 'polypeptide(L)' 'FKNLSSSWNDRISSVSTASPSASYSTTLWEHSSTQGYGKGVSFRHSDWYGQTANLAADWNDITSAIEIK' A
#
# COMPACT_ATOMS: atom_id res chain seq x y z
N PHE A 1 3.43 -10.79 -0.06
CA PHE A 1 3.84 -9.38 -0.25
C PHE A 1 5.25 -9.33 -0.85
N LYS A 2 5.62 -8.22 -1.48
CA LYS A 2 6.95 -7.94 -2.05
C LYS A 2 7.53 -6.70 -1.38
N ASN A 3 8.76 -6.81 -0.88
CA ASN A 3 9.46 -5.69 -0.23
C ASN A 3 9.78 -4.62 -1.27
N LEU A 4 9.67 -3.36 -0.88
CA LEU A 4 10.23 -2.26 -1.64
C LEU A 4 11.75 -2.30 -1.55
N SER A 5 12.42 -1.69 -2.52
CA SER A 5 13.85 -1.42 -2.40
C SER A 5 14.07 -0.41 -1.29
N SER A 6 15.25 -0.45 -0.64
CA SER A 6 15.58 0.48 0.46
C SER A 6 15.42 1.95 0.11
N SER A 7 15.57 2.34 -1.16
CA SER A 7 15.36 3.70 -1.67
C SER A 7 13.89 4.15 -1.72
N TRP A 8 12.95 3.21 -1.60
CA TRP A 8 11.50 3.41 -1.71
C TRP A 8 10.75 3.14 -0.40
N ASN A 9 11.41 2.57 0.60
CA ASN A 9 10.84 2.44 1.93
C ASN A 9 10.39 3.81 2.43
N ASP A 10 9.19 3.85 3.00
CA ASP A 10 8.70 4.97 3.78
C ASP A 10 8.62 6.26 2.92
N ARG A 11 8.16 6.11 1.67
CA ARG A 11 8.04 7.21 0.68
C ARG A 11 6.76 7.22 -0.15
N ILE A 12 5.88 6.24 0.08
CA ILE A 12 4.60 6.20 -0.61
C ILE A 12 3.62 7.07 0.16
N SER A 13 3.11 8.10 -0.52
CA SER A 13 2.14 9.05 0.00
C SER A 13 0.80 9.02 -0.74
N SER A 14 0.78 8.41 -1.93
CA SER A 14 -0.44 8.23 -2.71
C SER A 14 -0.37 6.98 -3.60
N VAL A 15 -1.54 6.45 -3.94
CA VAL A 15 -1.70 5.26 -4.78
C VAL A 15 -2.82 5.44 -5.79
N SER A 16 -2.66 4.83 -6.96
CA SER A 16 -3.71 4.69 -7.98
C SER A 16 -3.83 3.23 -8.39
N THR A 17 -5.05 2.78 -8.70
CA THR A 17 -5.31 1.38 -9.04
C THR A 17 -5.31 1.17 -10.56
N ALA A 18 -4.84 0.01 -11.00
CA ALA A 18 -4.67 -0.27 -12.43
C ALA A 18 -5.94 -0.85 -13.10
N SER A 19 -6.94 -1.25 -12.31
CA SER A 19 -8.11 -2.00 -12.80
C SER A 19 -9.38 -1.62 -12.04
N PRO A 20 -10.58 -1.60 -12.67
CA PRO A 20 -11.85 -1.43 -11.97
C PRO A 20 -12.35 -2.73 -11.30
N SER A 21 -11.62 -3.84 -11.44
CA SER A 21 -12.10 -5.15 -10.99
C SER A 21 -12.04 -5.29 -9.47
N ALA A 22 -13.15 -5.77 -8.90
CA ALA A 22 -13.29 -6.08 -7.47
C ALA A 22 -12.49 -7.32 -7.04
N SER A 23 -12.03 -8.14 -8.00
CA SER A 23 -11.18 -9.29 -7.71
C SER A 23 -9.75 -8.87 -7.34
N TYR A 24 -9.33 -7.66 -7.73
CA TYR A 24 -8.01 -7.13 -7.39
C TYR A 24 -8.05 -6.34 -6.09
N SER A 25 -7.07 -6.58 -5.24
CA SER A 25 -6.83 -5.79 -4.03
C SER A 25 -5.34 -5.57 -3.84
N THR A 26 -5.02 -4.47 -3.15
CA THR A 26 -3.65 -4.18 -2.75
C THR A 26 -3.60 -3.88 -1.27
N THR A 27 -2.59 -4.46 -0.62
CA THR A 27 -2.28 -4.19 0.78
C THR A 27 -0.91 -3.55 0.87
N LEU A 28 -0.84 -2.38 1.49
CA LEU A 28 0.41 -1.70 1.84
C LEU A 28 0.78 -2.10 3.25
N TRP A 29 2.03 -2.49 3.47
CA TRP A 29 2.51 -2.97 4.76
C TRP A 29 3.56 -2.03 5.33
N GLU A 30 3.42 -1.70 6.62
CA GLU A 30 4.43 -0.95 7.37
C GLU A 30 5.67 -1.82 7.62
N HIS A 31 6.84 -1.20 7.72
CA HIS A 31 8.03 -1.89 8.23
C HIS A 31 8.18 -1.66 9.73
N SER A 32 7.82 -2.68 10.53
CA SER A 32 8.07 -2.67 11.97
C SER A 32 9.39 -3.37 12.26
N SER A 33 10.37 -2.61 12.76
CA SER A 33 11.69 -3.13 13.16
C SER A 33 11.64 -4.22 14.23
N THR A 34 10.51 -4.36 14.92
CA THR A 34 10.32 -5.31 16.04
C THR A 34 9.54 -6.57 15.70
N GLN A 35 8.74 -6.59 14.63
CA GLN A 35 7.83 -7.71 14.34
C GLN A 35 7.76 -8.12 12.85
N GLY A 36 8.60 -7.54 11.98
CA GLY A 36 8.49 -7.71 10.54
C GLY A 36 7.42 -6.76 9.96
N TYR A 37 6.41 -7.28 9.27
CA TYR A 37 5.31 -6.47 8.76
C TYR A 37 4.18 -6.42 9.80
N GLY A 38 4.12 -5.34 10.58
CA GLY A 38 3.22 -5.23 11.73
C GLY A 38 1.76 -5.00 11.33
N LYS A 39 1.50 -3.89 10.64
CA LYS A 39 0.18 -3.47 10.15
C LYS A 39 0.15 -3.39 8.63
N GLY A 40 -1.04 -3.66 8.08
CA GLY A 40 -1.33 -3.53 6.66
C GLY A 40 -2.63 -2.75 6.45
N VAL A 41 -2.64 -1.83 5.48
CA VAL A 41 -3.87 -1.20 4.99
C VAL A 41 -4.22 -1.79 3.64
N SER A 42 -5.44 -2.33 3.51
CA SER A 42 -5.90 -2.98 2.30
C SER A 42 -6.98 -2.14 1.61
N PHE A 43 -6.91 -2.08 0.29
CA PHE A 43 -7.93 -1.45 -0.53
C PHE A 43 -8.24 -2.30 -1.75
N ARG A 44 -9.52 -2.32 -2.15
CA ARG A 44 -9.96 -2.96 -3.39
C ARG A 44 -9.75 -2.02 -4.55
N HIS A 45 -9.36 -2.58 -5.69
CA HIS A 45 -9.09 -1.79 -6.88
C HIS A 45 -10.35 -1.11 -7.42
N SER A 46 -11.50 -1.79 -7.35
CA SER A 46 -12.82 -1.27 -7.76
C SER A 46 -13.25 0.00 -7.05
N ASP A 47 -12.96 0.10 -5.74
CA ASP A 47 -13.47 1.18 -4.89
C ASP A 47 -12.73 2.50 -5.14
N TRP A 48 -11.53 2.42 -5.71
CA TRP A 48 -10.61 3.53 -5.91
C TRP A 48 -10.20 3.71 -7.38
N TYR A 49 -10.85 3.00 -8.31
CA TYR A 49 -10.51 3.07 -9.72
C TYR A 49 -10.77 4.46 -10.30
N GLY A 50 -9.83 4.92 -11.13
CA GLY A 50 -9.88 6.26 -11.74
C GLY A 50 -9.53 7.39 -10.77
N GLN A 51 -9.07 7.07 -9.56
CA GLN A 51 -8.68 8.05 -8.55
C GLN A 51 -7.23 7.82 -8.09
N THR A 52 -6.58 8.91 -7.69
CA THR A 52 -5.33 8.87 -6.92
C THR A 52 -5.68 9.15 -5.46
N ALA A 53 -5.58 8.14 -4.61
CA ALA A 53 -5.87 8.24 -3.20
C ALA A 53 -4.61 8.67 -2.43
N ASN A 54 -4.68 9.77 -1.69
CA ASN A 54 -3.65 10.12 -0.73
C ASN A 54 -3.79 9.23 0.51
N LEU A 55 -2.68 8.76 1.05
CA LEU A 55 -2.69 8.01 2.29
C LEU A 55 -3.08 8.92 3.45
N ALA A 56 -3.77 8.35 4.43
CA ALA A 56 -4.09 9.04 5.66
C ALA A 56 -2.80 9.44 6.41
N ALA A 57 -2.87 10.44 7.29
CA ALA A 57 -1.68 11.01 7.95
C ALA A 57 -0.88 9.97 8.75
N ASP A 58 -1.54 8.93 9.27
CA ASP A 58 -0.96 7.81 9.99
C ASP A 58 -0.37 6.72 9.08
N TRP A 59 -0.60 6.80 7.76
CA TRP A 59 -0.12 5.86 6.73
C TRP A 59 0.77 6.49 5.66
N ASN A 60 0.90 7.80 5.67
CA ASN A 60 1.75 8.53 4.76
C ASN A 60 3.23 8.22 5.03
N ASP A 61 3.98 7.83 3.99
CA ASP A 61 5.42 7.62 4.07
C ASP A 61 5.86 6.56 5.10
N ILE A 62 5.09 5.49 5.28
CA ILE A 62 5.47 4.34 6.15
C ILE A 62 5.43 2.98 5.43
N THR A 63 5.06 2.97 4.16
CA THR A 63 4.93 1.73 3.40
C THR A 63 6.30 1.20 2.99
N SER A 64 6.52 -0.09 3.21
CA SER A 64 7.78 -0.77 2.89
C SER A 64 7.60 -2.13 2.21
N ALA A 65 6.37 -2.66 2.14
CA ALA A 65 6.05 -3.76 1.24
C ALA A 65 4.64 -3.63 0.67
N ILE A 66 4.45 -4.24 -0.50
CA ILE A 66 3.18 -4.23 -1.23
C ILE A 66 2.77 -5.65 -1.53
N GLU A 67 1.50 -5.98 -1.27
CA GLU A 67 0.87 -7.22 -1.72
C GLU A 67 -0.23 -6.90 -2.71
N ILE A 68 -0.27 -7.60 -3.84
CA ILE A 68 -1.35 -7.51 -4.82
C ILE A 68 -1.97 -8.91 -4.91
N LYS A 69 -3.28 -8.99 -4.77
CA LYS A 69 -4.09 -10.19 -4.97
C LYS A 69 -5.03 -9.98 -6.14
#